data_AF-A0A2M6ISV5-F1
#
_entry.id   AF-A0A2M6ISV5-F1
#
_cell.length_a   1.000
_cell.length_b   1.000
_cell.length_c   1.000
_cell.angle_alpha   90.00
_cell.angle_beta   90.00
_cell.angle_gamma   90.00
#
_symmetry.space_group_name_H-M   'P 1'
#
loop_
_entity.id
_entity.type
_entity.pdbx_description
1 polymer ?
#
loop_
_entity_poly.entity_id
_entity_poly.type
_entity_poly.pdbx_seq_one_letter_code
_entity_poly.pdbx_strand_id
1 'polypeptide(L)'
;MNISVVIPTFRNHKQLVLNLIKNLPFLDYCQVIIVNDDPNQSIQKLINQFTKIILIENHTNLGFPGAVNIGVSNANNEFVMLLNDDVILRDDYFKKTIEEFSRNPSLFAVSFAQVEKDGIIGGKNILYYKNGFIMHNKAPNIIKGRTAWAEGGSMIFNKDKFIKLGGFDKIYSPFYWEDIDLSYRAW
;
A
#
# COMPACT_ATOMS: atom_id res chain seq x y z
N MET A 1 1.36 11.29 14.52
CA MET A 1 0.97 11.61 13.13
C MET A 1 -0.20 10.72 12.77
N ASN A 2 -1.13 11.19 11.93
CA ASN A 2 -2.37 10.48 11.63
C ASN A 2 -2.18 9.44 10.51
N ILE A 3 -1.20 8.54 10.63
CA ILE A 3 -0.87 7.52 9.60
C ILE A 3 -0.84 6.11 10.20
N SER A 4 -1.61 5.20 9.61
CA SER A 4 -1.47 3.76 9.80
C SER A 4 -0.74 3.16 8.59
N VAL A 5 0.19 2.24 8.83
CA VAL A 5 0.91 1.50 7.79
C VAL A 5 0.37 0.08 7.78
N VAL A 6 -0.11 -0.38 6.62
CA VAL A 6 -0.60 -1.74 6.41
C VAL A 6 0.40 -2.49 5.55
N ILE A 7 0.89 -3.61 6.07
CA ILE A 7 1.88 -4.48 5.45
C ILE A 7 1.24 -5.86 5.24
N PRO A 8 0.66 -6.15 4.07
CA PRO A 8 0.22 -7.49 3.73
C PRO A 8 1.45 -8.38 3.47
N THR A 9 1.39 -9.64 3.90
CA THR A 9 2.46 -10.63 3.68
C THR A 9 1.91 -12.01 3.39
N PHE A 10 2.57 -12.74 2.48
CA PHE A 10 2.27 -14.14 2.18
C PHE A 10 3.57 -14.89 1.89
N ARG A 11 3.96 -15.83 2.78
CA ARG A 11 5.13 -16.70 2.64
C ARG A 11 6.48 -15.99 2.43
N ASN A 12 6.57 -14.68 2.68
CA ASN A 12 7.79 -13.88 2.55
C ASN A 12 8.39 -13.48 3.92
N HIS A 13 8.08 -14.26 4.95
CA HIS A 13 8.27 -13.94 6.37
C HIS A 13 9.69 -13.50 6.76
N LYS A 14 10.71 -14.12 6.16
CA LYS A 14 12.11 -13.75 6.41
C LYS A 14 12.44 -12.37 5.84
N GLN A 15 12.00 -12.10 4.61
CA GLN A 15 12.25 -10.83 3.95
C GLN A 15 11.46 -9.70 4.62
N LEU A 16 10.22 -9.98 5.04
CA LEU A 16 9.40 -9.09 5.85
C LEU A 16 10.19 -8.58 7.06
N VAL A 17 10.76 -9.48 7.87
CA VAL A 17 11.52 -9.08 9.07
C VAL A 17 12.72 -8.21 8.71
N LEU A 18 13.48 -8.57 7.67
CA LEU A 18 14.64 -7.81 7.22
C LEU A 18 14.27 -6.40 6.75
N ASN A 19 13.15 -6.27 6.02
CA ASN A 19 12.68 -4.99 5.51
C ASN A 19 12.01 -4.17 6.61
N LEU A 20 11.27 -4.81 7.52
CA LEU A 20 10.67 -4.17 8.68
C LEU A 20 11.74 -3.51 9.56
N ILE A 21 12.86 -4.20 9.84
CA ILE A 21 13.99 -3.61 10.59
C ILE A 21 14.51 -2.34 9.91
N LYS A 22 14.60 -2.33 8.58
CA LYS A 22 15.06 -1.15 7.82
C LYS A 22 14.02 -0.03 7.79
N ASN A 23 12.74 -0.37 7.79
CA ASN A 23 11.65 0.59 7.68
C ASN A 23 11.28 1.22 9.03
N LEU A 24 11.38 0.47 10.14
CA LEU A 24 10.97 0.91 11.48
C LEU A 24 11.51 2.28 11.92
N PRO A 25 12.78 2.68 11.64
CA PRO A 25 13.25 4.03 11.95
C PRO A 25 12.41 5.15 11.35
N PHE A 26 11.76 4.92 10.20
CA PHE A 26 10.87 5.89 9.55
C PHE A 26 9.43 5.81 10.08
N LEU A 27 9.05 4.71 10.73
CA LEU A 27 7.69 4.35 11.12
C LEU A 27 7.36 4.57 12.62
N ASP A 28 8.30 5.04 13.46
CA ASP A 28 8.11 5.15 14.92
C ASP A 28 6.88 5.98 15.36
N TYR A 29 6.38 6.87 14.48
CA TYR A 29 5.19 7.70 14.70
C TYR A 29 3.90 7.16 14.06
N CYS A 30 3.96 5.97 13.45
CA CYS A 30 2.86 5.36 12.73
C CYS A 30 2.30 4.16 13.52
N GLN A 31 1.02 3.86 13.32
CA GLN A 31 0.47 2.56 13.72
C GLN A 31 0.86 1.53 12.66
N VAL A 32 1.64 0.51 13.00
CA VAL A 32 2.04 -0.53 12.04
C VAL A 32 1.13 -1.75 12.20
N ILE A 33 0.50 -2.17 11.11
CA ILE A 33 -0.39 -3.32 11.03
C ILE A 33 0.19 -4.29 10.00
N ILE A 34 0.51 -5.50 10.42
CA ILE A 34 0.95 -6.59 9.55
C ILE A 34 -0.22 -7.55 9.39
N VAL A 35 -0.57 -7.88 8.15
CA VAL A 35 -1.60 -8.87 7.83
C VAL A 35 -0.92 -10.08 7.20
N ASN A 36 -0.77 -11.16 7.99
CA ASN A 36 -0.27 -12.44 7.52
C ASN A 36 -1.40 -13.21 6.84
N ASP A 37 -1.31 -13.36 5.53
CA ASP A 37 -2.30 -14.05 4.71
C ASP A 37 -1.93 -15.52 4.43
N ASP A 38 -0.89 -16.05 5.10
CA ASP A 38 -0.52 -17.47 5.04
C ASP A 38 -1.19 -18.28 6.16
N PRO A 39 -2.26 -19.06 5.86
CA PRO A 39 -2.97 -19.81 6.88
C PRO A 39 -2.17 -21.00 7.45
N ASN A 40 -1.05 -21.36 6.82
CA ASN A 40 -0.26 -22.54 7.22
C ASN A 40 0.86 -22.19 8.19
N GLN A 41 1.21 -20.91 8.32
CA GLN A 41 2.37 -20.50 9.09
C GLN A 41 2.09 -19.20 9.82
N SER A 42 1.96 -19.29 11.14
CA SER A 42 1.93 -18.12 12.01
C SER A 42 3.30 -17.44 12.05
N ILE A 43 3.30 -16.11 12.06
CA ILE A 43 4.51 -15.28 12.20
C ILE A 43 4.59 -14.57 13.55
N GLN A 44 3.69 -14.88 14.50
CA GLN A 44 3.65 -14.24 15.83
C GLN A 44 5.02 -14.21 16.52
N LYS A 45 5.75 -15.34 16.50
CA LYS A 45 7.09 -15.43 17.11
C LYS A 45 8.11 -14.51 16.42
N LEU A 46 8.01 -14.32 15.11
CA LEU A 46 8.88 -13.44 14.34
C LEU A 46 8.58 -11.97 14.63
N ILE A 47 7.31 -11.63 14.85
CA ILE A 47 6.87 -10.24 15.04
C ILE A 47 6.93 -9.78 16.51
N ASN A 48 6.81 -10.69 17.48
CA ASN A 48 6.81 -10.38 18.92
C ASN A 48 8.04 -9.61 19.43
N GLN A 49 9.16 -9.64 18.72
CA GLN A 49 10.35 -8.87 19.07
C GLN A 49 10.21 -7.37 18.79
N PHE A 50 9.22 -6.96 17.99
CA PHE A 50 8.96 -5.56 17.66
C PHE A 50 7.85 -5.00 18.54
N THR A 51 8.08 -3.83 19.13
CA THR A 51 7.05 -3.13 19.91
C THR A 51 6.10 -2.39 18.97
N LYS A 52 4.85 -2.18 19.40
CA LYS A 52 3.83 -1.37 18.69
C LYS A 52 3.41 -1.88 17.30
N ILE A 53 3.59 -3.17 17.00
CA ILE A 53 3.04 -3.82 15.80
C ILE A 53 1.76 -4.55 16.15
N ILE A 54 0.72 -4.33 15.34
CA ILE A 54 -0.51 -5.11 15.36
C ILE A 54 -0.35 -6.21 14.32
N LEU A 55 -0.36 -7.46 14.74
CA LEU A 55 -0.36 -8.61 13.84
C LEU A 55 -1.79 -9.14 13.70
N ILE A 56 -2.23 -9.31 12.46
CA ILE A 56 -3.47 -9.99 12.10
C ILE A 56 -3.10 -11.24 11.30
N GLU A 57 -3.62 -12.39 11.70
CA GLU A 57 -3.37 -13.66 11.01
C GLU A 57 -4.67 -14.16 10.38
N ASN A 58 -4.68 -14.26 9.04
CA ASN A 58 -5.83 -14.82 8.34
C ASN A 58 -5.80 -16.34 8.39
N HIS A 59 -6.94 -16.95 8.69
CA HIS A 59 -7.10 -18.41 8.71
C HIS A 59 -7.32 -19.02 7.32
N THR A 60 -7.44 -18.18 6.29
CA THR A 60 -7.53 -18.55 4.87
C THR A 60 -6.77 -17.51 4.05
N ASN A 61 -6.20 -17.89 2.91
CA ASN A 61 -5.62 -16.92 1.97
C ASN A 61 -6.75 -16.10 1.31
N LEU A 62 -6.79 -14.81 1.59
CA LEU A 62 -7.79 -13.88 1.05
C LEU A 62 -7.29 -13.11 -0.18
N GLY A 63 -6.02 -13.29 -0.53
CA GLY A 63 -5.33 -12.52 -1.55
C GLY A 63 -4.98 -11.11 -1.06
N PHE A 64 -4.19 -10.42 -1.87
CA PHE A 64 -3.78 -9.04 -1.62
C PHE A 64 -4.96 -8.09 -1.37
N PRO A 65 -6.07 -8.09 -2.16
CA PRO A 65 -7.25 -7.29 -1.87
C PRO A 65 -7.82 -7.54 -0.48
N GLY A 66 -7.98 -8.81 -0.10
CA GLY A 66 -8.54 -9.20 1.17
C GLY A 66 -7.65 -8.83 2.36
N ALA A 67 -6.35 -9.11 2.26
CA ALA A 67 -5.37 -8.78 3.29
C ALA A 67 -5.29 -7.27 3.53
N VAL A 68 -5.24 -6.47 2.45
CA VAL A 68 -5.23 -4.99 2.56
C VAL A 68 -6.52 -4.49 3.18
N ASN A 69 -7.70 -4.94 2.71
CA ASN A 69 -8.98 -4.49 3.25
C ASN A 69 -9.10 -4.77 4.77
N ILE A 70 -8.64 -5.93 5.23
CA ILE A 70 -8.61 -6.26 6.66
C ILE A 70 -7.66 -5.32 7.40
N GLY A 71 -6.46 -5.10 6.90
CA GLY A 71 -5.50 -4.18 7.51
C GLY A 71 -6.06 -2.76 7.62
N VAL A 72 -6.68 -2.25 6.55
CA VAL A 72 -7.31 -0.92 6.50
C VAL A 72 -8.49 -0.82 7.47
N SER A 73 -9.30 -1.87 7.61
CA SER A 73 -10.42 -1.86 8.57
C SER A 73 -9.95 -1.76 10.03
N ASN A 74 -8.73 -2.22 10.33
CA ASN A 74 -8.10 -2.16 11.65
C ASN A 74 -7.18 -0.94 11.84
N ALA A 75 -7.01 -0.12 10.80
CA ALA A 75 -6.28 1.15 10.88
C ALA A 75 -7.09 2.17 11.67
N ASN A 76 -6.50 2.81 12.67
CA ASN A 76 -7.20 3.81 13.51
C ASN A 76 -7.00 5.25 13.03
N ASN A 77 -6.06 5.47 12.12
CA ASN A 77 -5.72 6.80 11.65
C ASN A 77 -6.46 7.18 10.37
N GLU A 78 -6.54 8.49 10.09
CA GLU A 78 -7.19 9.07 8.91
C GLU A 78 -6.50 8.68 7.60
N PHE A 79 -5.18 8.58 7.60
CA PHE A 79 -4.41 8.18 6.43
C PHE A 79 -3.86 6.77 6.60
N VAL A 80 -3.92 6.00 5.51
CA VAL A 80 -3.33 4.67 5.45
C VAL A 80 -2.27 4.64 4.36
N MET A 81 -1.09 4.15 4.71
CA MET A 81 -0.02 3.81 3.78
C MET A 81 0.00 2.31 3.58
N LEU A 82 -0.04 1.84 2.34
CA LEU A 82 0.32 0.47 2.02
C LEU A 82 1.82 0.39 1.86
N LEU A 83 2.41 -0.67 2.39
CA LEU A 83 3.83 -0.93 2.29
C LEU A 83 4.01 -2.43 2.16
N ASN A 84 4.24 -2.93 0.94
CA ASN A 84 4.47 -4.35 0.73
C ASN A 84 5.67 -4.85 1.54
N ASP A 85 5.64 -6.13 1.89
CA ASP A 85 6.68 -6.77 2.68
C ASP A 85 8.07 -6.81 2.01
N ASP A 86 8.14 -6.57 0.70
CA ASP A 86 9.36 -6.48 -0.10
C ASP A 86 9.83 -5.03 -0.37
N VAL A 87 9.10 -4.01 0.13
CA VAL A 87 9.42 -2.59 -0.07
C VAL A 87 10.27 -2.03 1.08
N ILE A 88 11.27 -1.22 0.73
CA ILE A 88 12.14 -0.52 1.67
C ILE A 88 12.00 1.00 1.48
N LEU A 89 11.71 1.71 2.56
CA LEU A 89 11.69 3.17 2.59
C LEU A 89 13.13 3.70 2.55
N ARG A 90 13.36 4.73 1.72
CA ARG A 90 14.67 5.41 1.64
C ARG A 90 14.77 6.59 2.61
N ASP A 91 13.63 7.19 2.90
CA ASP A 91 13.48 8.36 3.77
C ASP A 91 12.04 8.40 4.34
N ASP A 92 11.71 9.49 5.02
CA ASP A 92 10.39 9.74 5.57
C ASP A 92 9.56 10.76 4.77
N TYR A 93 9.84 10.93 3.46
CA TYR A 93 9.16 11.90 2.61
C TYR A 93 7.64 11.70 2.55
N PHE A 94 7.16 10.46 2.75
CA PHE A 94 5.72 10.16 2.88
C PHE A 94 5.01 10.98 3.96
N LYS A 95 5.73 11.45 4.99
CA LYS A 95 5.15 12.34 6.00
C LYS A 95 4.75 13.70 5.43
N LYS A 96 5.51 14.21 4.46
CA LYS A 96 5.23 15.50 3.81
C LYS A 96 4.06 15.42 2.84
N THR A 97 3.72 14.23 2.34
CA THR A 97 2.58 14.08 1.42
C THR A 97 1.23 14.28 2.12
N ILE A 98 1.18 14.20 3.46
CA ILE A 98 0.00 14.54 4.24
C ILE A 98 -0.44 15.99 3.99
N GLU A 99 0.50 16.92 3.81
CA GLU A 99 0.17 18.31 3.48
C GLU A 99 -0.57 18.45 2.14
N GLU A 100 -0.36 17.52 1.19
CA GLU A 100 -1.03 17.54 -0.10
C GLU A 100 -2.52 17.20 0.03
N PHE A 101 -2.91 16.37 1.01
CA PHE A 101 -4.32 16.09 1.31
C PHE A 101 -5.02 17.32 1.92
N SER A 102 -4.33 18.08 2.77
CA SER A 102 -4.86 19.32 3.32
C SER A 102 -5.02 20.41 2.25
N ARG A 103 -4.08 20.48 1.29
CA ARG A 103 -4.15 21.44 0.17
C ARG A 103 -5.20 21.06 -0.87
N ASN A 104 -5.49 19.77 -1.01
CA ASN A 104 -6.46 19.28 -1.97
C ASN A 104 -7.44 18.29 -1.32
N PRO A 105 -8.58 18.78 -0.80
CA PRO A 105 -9.59 17.92 -0.18
C PRO A 105 -10.19 16.85 -1.10
N SER A 106 -10.05 16.96 -2.44
CA SER A 106 -10.48 15.90 -3.36
C SER A 106 -9.43 14.80 -3.56
N LEU A 107 -8.16 15.02 -3.17
CA LEU A 107 -7.08 14.04 -3.34
C LEU A 107 -7.39 12.71 -2.65
N PHE A 108 -7.44 11.64 -3.42
CA PHE A 108 -7.68 10.28 -2.90
C PHE A 108 -6.41 9.62 -2.38
N ALA A 109 -5.36 9.58 -3.21
CA ALA A 109 -4.13 8.86 -2.93
C ALA A 109 -2.91 9.56 -3.53
N VAL A 110 -1.74 9.27 -2.96
CA VAL A 110 -0.42 9.64 -3.49
C VAL A 110 0.40 8.36 -3.67
N SER A 111 0.98 8.21 -4.85
CA SER A 111 1.95 7.16 -5.18
C SER A 111 3.37 7.73 -5.06
N PHE A 112 4.35 6.88 -4.79
CA PHE A 112 5.74 7.29 -4.63
C PHE A 112 6.59 6.81 -5.79
N ALA A 113 7.62 7.59 -6.13
CA ALA A 113 8.67 7.09 -7.00
C ALA A 113 9.38 5.92 -6.31
N GLN A 114 9.57 4.82 -7.03
CA GLN A 114 10.21 3.62 -6.50
C GLN A 114 11.34 3.17 -7.41
N VAL A 115 12.39 2.60 -6.83
CA VAL A 115 13.48 1.99 -7.58
C VAL A 115 13.22 0.49 -7.63
N GLU A 116 13.02 -0.01 -8.85
CA GLU A 116 12.79 -1.43 -9.12
C GLU A 116 14.11 -2.22 -9.01
N LYS A 117 14.02 -3.56 -9.00
CA LYS A 117 15.20 -4.44 -8.85
C LYS A 117 16.22 -4.29 -9.99
N ASP A 118 15.77 -3.89 -11.17
CA ASP A 118 16.61 -3.62 -12.34
C ASP A 118 17.21 -2.20 -12.35
N GLY A 119 16.91 -1.39 -11.32
CA GLY A 119 17.35 -0.01 -11.19
C GLY A 119 16.46 1.01 -11.91
N ILE A 120 15.40 0.58 -12.59
CA ILE A 120 14.44 1.48 -13.25
C ILE A 120 13.63 2.21 -12.18
N ILE A 121 13.38 3.50 -12.39
CA ILE A 121 12.52 4.29 -11.50
C ILE A 121 11.09 4.24 -12.04
N GLY A 122 10.18 3.73 -11.23
CA GLY A 122 8.73 3.63 -11.49
C GLY A 122 7.89 4.52 -10.56
N GLY A 123 6.61 4.21 -10.42
CA GLY A 123 5.70 4.87 -9.47
C GLY A 123 4.77 5.93 -10.05
N LYS A 124 4.90 6.23 -11.36
CA LYS A 124 3.97 7.09 -12.11
C LYS A 124 3.40 6.35 -13.29
N ASN A 125 2.12 6.54 -13.52
CA ASN A 125 1.32 5.69 -14.37
C ASN A 125 0.39 6.50 -15.29
N ILE A 126 0.15 5.99 -16.50
CA ILE A 126 -0.64 6.65 -17.54
C ILE A 126 -1.72 5.73 -18.12
N LEU A 127 -2.82 6.35 -18.54
CA LEU A 127 -3.87 5.69 -19.32
C LEU A 127 -3.87 6.19 -20.74
N TYR A 128 -4.22 5.32 -21.66
CA TYR A 128 -4.40 5.65 -23.06
C TYR A 128 -5.44 4.74 -23.68
N TYR A 129 -6.12 5.21 -24.73
CA TYR A 129 -7.12 4.43 -25.42
C TYR A 129 -6.49 3.67 -26.60
N LYS A 130 -6.78 2.37 -26.72
CA LYS A 130 -6.32 1.56 -27.86
C LYS A 130 -7.33 0.44 -28.14
N ASN A 131 -7.71 0.28 -29.41
CA ASN A 131 -8.55 -0.82 -29.90
C ASN A 131 -9.89 -1.00 -29.17
N GLY A 132 -10.53 0.07 -28.70
CA GLY A 132 -11.79 -0.04 -27.96
C GLY A 132 -11.65 -0.10 -26.43
N PHE A 133 -10.42 -0.14 -25.91
CA PHE A 133 -10.14 -0.38 -24.50
C PHE A 133 -9.33 0.76 -23.88
N ILE A 134 -9.58 1.01 -22.59
CA ILE A 134 -8.67 1.78 -21.74
C ILE A 134 -7.50 0.87 -21.41
N MET A 135 -6.33 1.27 -21.88
CA MET A 135 -5.06 0.63 -21.60
C MET A 135 -4.27 1.44 -20.59
N HIS A 136 -3.33 0.78 -19.93
CA HIS A 136 -2.54 1.37 -18.88
C HIS A 136 -1.06 1.00 -19.03
N ASN A 137 -0.14 1.89 -18.67
CA ASN A 137 1.31 1.61 -18.66
C ASN A 137 2.05 2.50 -17.66
N LYS A 138 3.28 2.11 -17.29
CA LYS A 138 4.22 3.00 -16.59
C LYS A 138 4.43 4.26 -17.44
N ALA A 139 4.48 5.41 -16.78
CA ALA A 139 4.81 6.66 -17.44
C ALA A 139 6.28 6.61 -17.93
N PRO A 140 6.59 7.20 -19.10
CA PRO A 140 7.95 7.21 -19.62
C PRO A 140 8.91 8.05 -18.77
N ASN A 141 8.39 9.00 -18.00
CA ASN A 141 9.16 9.90 -17.14
C ASN A 141 8.50 10.06 -15.76
N ILE A 142 9.32 10.14 -14.71
CA ILE A 142 8.88 10.30 -13.32
C ILE A 142 8.91 11.77 -12.92
N ILE A 143 7.88 12.51 -13.34
CA ILE A 143 7.69 13.93 -12.96
C ILE A 143 6.56 14.01 -11.94
N LYS A 144 6.78 14.71 -10.81
CA LYS A 144 5.74 14.95 -9.78
C LYS A 144 4.46 15.51 -10.43
N GLY A 145 3.30 14.97 -10.07
CA GLY A 145 2.00 15.42 -10.57
C GLY A 145 0.96 14.32 -10.54
N ARG A 146 -0.13 14.51 -11.29
CA ARG A 146 -1.18 13.50 -11.42
C ARG A 146 -0.63 12.19 -11.99
N THR A 147 -1.05 11.08 -11.40
CA THR A 147 -0.83 9.71 -11.88
C THR A 147 -2.20 9.10 -12.15
N ALA A 148 -2.31 8.21 -13.12
CA ALA A 148 -3.60 7.66 -13.49
C ALA A 148 -4.10 6.56 -12.54
N TRP A 149 -3.18 5.88 -11.86
CA TRP A 149 -3.49 5.10 -10.66
C TRP A 149 -2.33 5.19 -9.66
N ALA A 150 -2.65 5.01 -8.38
CA ALA A 150 -1.67 4.88 -7.31
C ALA A 150 -1.32 3.40 -7.11
N GLU A 151 -0.05 3.10 -6.86
CA GLU A 151 0.40 1.70 -6.80
C GLU A 151 0.14 1.09 -5.42
N GLY A 152 -0.53 -0.07 -5.40
CA GLY A 152 -0.90 -0.77 -4.17
C GLY A 152 0.29 -1.14 -3.28
N GLY A 153 1.49 -1.26 -3.85
CA GLY A 153 2.69 -1.64 -3.09
C GLY A 153 3.27 -0.57 -2.18
N SER A 154 2.98 0.71 -2.43
CA SER A 154 3.60 1.81 -1.68
C SER A 154 2.74 3.06 -1.49
N MET A 155 1.47 3.10 -1.93
CA MET A 155 0.65 4.31 -1.87
C MET A 155 0.24 4.74 -0.45
N ILE A 156 -0.08 6.03 -0.29
CA ILE A 156 -0.79 6.58 0.87
C ILE A 156 -2.11 7.20 0.45
N PHE A 157 -3.19 6.97 1.20
CA PHE A 157 -4.53 7.41 0.86
C PHE A 157 -5.36 7.81 2.08
N ASN A 158 -6.44 8.55 1.85
CA ASN A 158 -7.42 8.86 2.89
C ASN A 158 -8.33 7.65 3.14
N LYS A 159 -8.36 7.17 4.39
CA LYS A 159 -9.07 5.95 4.82
C LYS A 159 -10.58 6.03 4.54
N ASP A 160 -11.22 7.15 4.86
CA ASP A 160 -12.66 7.29 4.70
C ASP A 160 -13.07 7.26 3.24
N LYS A 161 -12.26 7.86 2.35
CA LYS A 161 -12.47 7.74 0.90
C LYS A 161 -12.31 6.30 0.42
N PHE A 162 -11.29 5.58 0.88
CA PHE A 162 -11.10 4.16 0.55
C PHE A 162 -12.33 3.34 0.94
N ILE A 163 -12.84 3.52 2.16
CA ILE A 163 -14.03 2.82 2.65
C ILE A 163 -15.27 3.21 1.83
N LYS A 164 -15.46 4.51 1.55
CA LYS A 164 -16.59 5.00 0.76
C LYS A 164 -16.60 4.45 -0.66
N LEU A 165 -15.43 4.21 -1.24
CA LEU A 165 -15.29 3.58 -2.55
C LEU A 165 -15.57 2.07 -2.52
N GLY A 166 -15.60 1.44 -1.34
CA GLY A 166 -15.80 0.00 -1.17
C GLY A 166 -14.50 -0.80 -1.01
N GLY A 167 -13.35 -0.13 -0.85
CA GLY A 167 -12.04 -0.76 -0.76
C GLY A 167 -11.62 -1.49 -2.04
N PHE A 168 -10.65 -2.40 -1.93
CA PHE A 168 -10.24 -3.25 -3.04
C PHE A 168 -11.29 -4.31 -3.33
N ASP A 169 -11.67 -4.46 -4.60
CA ASP A 169 -12.63 -5.48 -5.01
C ASP A 169 -11.98 -6.87 -4.97
N LYS A 170 -12.68 -7.84 -4.37
CA LYS A 170 -12.22 -9.23 -4.23
C LYS A 170 -12.28 -10.00 -5.55
N ILE A 171 -12.92 -9.48 -6.60
CA ILE A 171 -12.87 -10.06 -7.94
C ILE A 171 -11.44 -10.16 -8.48
N TYR A 172 -10.55 -9.30 -7.98
CA TYR A 172 -9.12 -9.25 -8.32
C TYR A 172 -8.24 -10.17 -7.47
N SER A 173 -8.81 -10.91 -6.51
CA SER A 173 -8.04 -11.90 -5.76
C SER A 173 -7.52 -13.01 -6.70
N PRO A 174 -6.23 -13.40 -6.58
CA PRO A 174 -5.36 -13.13 -5.45
C PRO A 174 -4.57 -11.82 -5.51
N PHE A 175 -4.41 -11.17 -6.67
CA PHE A 175 -3.71 -9.88 -6.84
C PHE A 175 -3.83 -9.38 -8.29
N TYR A 176 -3.47 -8.11 -8.49
CA TYR A 176 -3.51 -7.31 -9.72
C TYR A 176 -4.87 -6.75 -10.11
N TRP A 177 -4.83 -5.49 -10.56
CA TRP A 177 -5.94 -4.64 -11.01
C TRP A 177 -6.76 -3.98 -9.90
N GLU A 178 -6.68 -4.43 -8.64
CA GLU A 178 -7.40 -3.82 -7.53
C GLU A 178 -7.07 -2.34 -7.29
N ASP A 179 -5.81 -1.96 -7.48
CA ASP A 179 -5.30 -0.61 -7.27
C ASP A 179 -5.64 0.33 -8.44
N ILE A 180 -5.60 -0.20 -9.66
CA ILE A 180 -6.08 0.46 -10.88
C ILE A 180 -7.58 0.71 -10.79
N ASP A 181 -8.37 -0.33 -10.51
CA ASP A 181 -9.82 -0.24 -10.37
C ASP A 181 -10.22 0.77 -9.28
N LEU A 182 -9.62 0.67 -8.10
CA LEU A 182 -9.90 1.62 -7.02
C LEU A 182 -9.54 3.05 -7.41
N SER A 183 -8.43 3.25 -8.12
CA SER A 183 -8.03 4.57 -8.60
C SER A 183 -8.99 5.12 -9.65
N TYR A 184 -9.58 4.27 -10.49
CA TYR A 184 -10.60 4.69 -11.45
C TYR A 184 -11.90 5.08 -10.76
N ARG A 185 -12.33 4.31 -9.76
CA ARG A 185 -13.49 4.65 -8.94
C ARG A 185 -13.31 5.96 -8.16
N ALA A 186 -12.07 6.33 -7.88
CA ALA A 186 -11.71 7.55 -7.15
C ALA A 186 -11.56 8.81 -8.04
N TRP A 187 -11.61 8.67 -9.36
CA TRP A 187 -11.31 9.74 -10.31
C TRP A 187 -12.45 10.76 -10.49
#